data_AF-A0A924C151-F1
#
_entry.id   AF-A0A924C151-F1
#
_cell.length_a   1.000
_cell.length_b   1.000
_cell.length_c   1.000
_cell.angle_alpha   90.00
_cell.angle_beta   90.00
_cell.angle_gamma   90.00
#
_symmetry.space_group_name_H-M   'P 1'
#
loop_
_entity.id
_entity.type
_entity.pdbx_description
1 polymer ?
#
loop_
_entity_poly.entity_id
_entity_poly.type
_entity_poly.pdbx_seq_one_letter_code
_entity_poly.pdbx_strand_id
1 'polypeptide(L)'
;MTRLAITSMYANPIHPGHIECLSLSLEHADELWVIVNNDRQAEMKRGVKSFQDEQFRVAVVEALKPVDRAFLSIDQDGSVCASLAHLIAEAKASGKYSEIIFTKGGDRFASEIPEAVLLRSEGVRIVDGLGAKTHNSSDMIKRVQSKADEADLDKKLAALPKDITDGRYLEVGNRPWGVYYVMEDSPLYKVKKLVVNPGHRLSLQSHEHRSEHWVVVSGVATVDLRHPDFMHTEQLRMFHPNEGCHIPQGHLHRLANTGSGPLVIVEVQCGTYTGEDDIRRYDDDFGRK
;
A
#
# COMPACT_ATOMS: atom_id res chain seq x y z
N MET A 1 22.76 7.07 -24.62
CA MET A 1 21.44 7.45 -25.16
C MET A 1 20.41 6.65 -24.38
N THR A 2 19.27 7.26 -24.05
CA THR A 2 18.27 6.70 -23.13
C THR A 2 17.39 5.68 -23.84
N ARG A 3 17.08 4.56 -23.19
CA ARG A 3 16.13 3.55 -23.67
C ARG A 3 14.79 3.74 -22.97
N LEU A 4 13.70 3.67 -23.72
CA LEU A 4 12.34 3.77 -23.19
C LEU A 4 11.66 2.40 -23.22
N ALA A 5 11.10 1.98 -22.09
CA ALA A 5 10.13 0.90 -22.05
C ALA A 5 8.71 1.47 -22.04
N ILE A 6 7.82 0.82 -22.78
CA ILE A 6 6.38 1.02 -22.72
C ILE A 6 5.74 -0.31 -22.31
N THR A 7 4.78 -0.28 -21.40
CA THR A 7 3.94 -1.45 -21.11
C THR A 7 2.47 -1.06 -21.03
N SER A 8 1.59 -2.04 -20.87
CA SER A 8 0.17 -1.78 -20.65
C SER A 8 -0.46 -2.73 -19.64
N MET A 9 -1.40 -2.20 -18.85
CA MET A 9 -2.13 -2.95 -17.85
C MET A 9 -3.51 -2.37 -17.56
N TYR A 10 -4.39 -3.20 -17.02
CA TYR A 10 -5.70 -2.76 -16.54
C TYR A 10 -5.65 -2.16 -15.14
N ALA A 11 -4.65 -2.54 -14.31
CA ALA A 11 -4.46 -2.05 -12.94
C ALA A 11 -5.71 -2.15 -12.04
N ASN A 12 -6.55 -3.18 -12.23
CA ASN A 12 -7.90 -3.24 -11.66
C ASN A 12 -8.17 -4.52 -10.84
N PRO A 13 -7.82 -4.60 -9.55
CA PRO A 13 -6.82 -3.79 -8.88
C PRO A 13 -5.39 -4.25 -9.23
N ILE A 14 -4.42 -3.40 -8.89
CA ILE A 14 -2.99 -3.75 -8.91
C ILE A 14 -2.71 -4.91 -7.95
N HIS A 15 -1.71 -5.72 -8.28
CA HIS A 15 -1.24 -6.86 -7.49
C HIS A 15 0.27 -7.04 -7.70
N PRO A 16 0.98 -7.83 -6.86
CA PRO A 16 2.43 -7.96 -6.92
C PRO A 16 2.99 -8.31 -8.31
N GLY A 17 2.32 -9.17 -9.09
CA GLY A 17 2.74 -9.47 -10.46
C GLY A 17 2.81 -8.25 -11.42
N HIS A 18 1.99 -7.21 -11.22
CA HIS A 18 2.15 -5.97 -11.99
C HIS A 18 3.43 -5.23 -11.58
N ILE A 19 3.72 -5.16 -10.28
CA ILE A 19 4.90 -4.49 -9.74
C ILE A 19 6.19 -5.20 -10.20
N GLU A 20 6.16 -6.53 -10.23
CA GLU A 20 7.26 -7.34 -10.74
C GLU A 20 7.49 -7.07 -12.24
N CYS A 21 6.44 -7.10 -13.06
CA CYS A 21 6.55 -6.77 -14.48
C CYS A 21 7.13 -5.37 -14.70
N LEU A 22 6.63 -4.37 -13.98
CA LEU A 22 7.12 -2.98 -14.07
C LEU A 22 8.60 -2.86 -13.68
N SER A 23 9.00 -3.55 -12.61
CA SER A 23 10.40 -3.53 -12.13
C SER A 23 11.34 -4.20 -13.14
N LEU A 24 10.93 -5.34 -13.70
CA LEU A 24 11.70 -6.06 -14.72
C LEU A 24 11.77 -5.30 -16.04
N SER A 25 10.77 -4.47 -16.38
CA SER A 25 10.85 -3.61 -17.56
C SER A 25 12.05 -2.65 -17.51
N LEU A 26 12.44 -2.18 -16.31
CA LEU A 26 13.60 -1.31 -16.11
C LEU A 26 14.95 -2.03 -16.21
N GLU A 27 14.99 -3.37 -16.24
CA GLU A 27 16.23 -4.08 -16.60
C GLU A 27 16.57 -3.89 -18.09
N HIS A 28 15.59 -3.50 -18.89
CA HIS A 28 15.72 -3.32 -20.33
C HIS A 28 15.75 -1.85 -20.77
N ALA A 29 15.31 -0.92 -19.93
CA ALA A 29 15.16 0.49 -20.26
C ALA A 29 15.51 1.40 -19.08
N ASP A 30 15.78 2.67 -19.36
CA ASP A 30 16.15 3.64 -18.34
C ASP A 30 14.93 4.47 -17.87
N GLU A 31 13.85 4.48 -18.66
CA GLU A 31 12.55 5.09 -18.33
C GLU A 31 11.41 4.14 -18.69
N LEU A 32 10.29 4.23 -17.98
CA LEU A 32 9.10 3.41 -18.16
C LEU A 32 7.81 4.23 -18.26
N TRP A 33 7.14 4.10 -19.40
CA TRP A 33 5.78 4.62 -19.61
C TRP A 33 4.76 3.49 -19.54
N VAL A 34 3.67 3.71 -18.83
CA VAL A 34 2.63 2.69 -18.61
C VAL A 34 1.30 3.16 -19.17
N ILE A 35 0.77 2.40 -20.14
CA ILE A 35 -0.60 2.58 -20.62
C ILE A 35 -1.55 1.90 -19.65
N VAL A 36 -2.47 2.68 -19.06
CA VAL A 36 -3.54 2.17 -18.22
C VAL A 36 -4.80 2.02 -19.06
N ASN A 37 -5.29 0.80 -19.22
CA ASN A 37 -6.53 0.53 -19.95
C ASN A 37 -7.72 1.26 -19.30
N ASN A 38 -8.53 1.90 -20.13
CA ASN A 38 -9.70 2.67 -19.69
C ASN A 38 -10.86 1.77 -19.20
N ASP A 39 -11.90 2.36 -18.64
CA ASP A 39 -13.02 1.62 -18.04
C ASP A 39 -13.76 0.74 -19.05
N ARG A 40 -13.95 1.23 -20.27
CA ARG A 40 -14.55 0.47 -21.37
C ARG A 40 -13.76 -0.80 -21.66
N GLN A 41 -12.44 -0.69 -21.73
CA GLN A 41 -11.58 -1.86 -21.97
C GLN A 41 -11.63 -2.85 -20.80
N ALA A 42 -11.61 -2.35 -19.56
CA ALA A 42 -11.70 -3.17 -18.37
C ALA A 42 -13.02 -3.96 -18.32
N GLU A 43 -14.12 -3.31 -18.67
CA GLU A 43 -15.45 -3.90 -18.81
C GLU A 43 -15.50 -4.95 -19.91
N MET A 44 -14.98 -4.65 -21.11
CA MET A 44 -14.92 -5.62 -22.22
C MET A 44 -14.17 -6.89 -21.84
N LYS A 45 -13.06 -6.78 -21.11
CA LYS A 45 -12.24 -7.93 -20.71
C LYS A 45 -12.92 -8.83 -19.69
N ARG A 46 -13.75 -8.27 -18.79
CA ARG A 46 -14.27 -8.99 -17.63
C ARG A 46 -15.79 -9.18 -17.60
N GLY A 47 -16.51 -8.46 -18.45
CA GLY A 47 -17.98 -8.43 -18.47
C GLY A 47 -18.62 -7.72 -17.27
N VAL A 48 -17.83 -7.06 -16.42
CA VAL A 48 -18.31 -6.34 -15.23
C VAL A 48 -17.66 -4.97 -15.15
N LYS A 49 -18.39 -4.02 -14.53
CA LYS A 49 -17.88 -2.68 -14.25
C LYS A 49 -16.58 -2.72 -13.46
N SER A 50 -15.72 -1.77 -13.75
CA SER A 50 -14.47 -1.62 -13.03
C SER A 50 -14.71 -1.38 -11.53
N PHE A 51 -13.86 -1.94 -10.68
CA PHE A 51 -13.92 -1.74 -9.23
C PHE A 51 -13.48 -0.32 -8.84
N GLN A 52 -12.47 0.21 -9.51
CA GLN A 52 -11.97 1.59 -9.38
C GLN A 52 -12.13 2.31 -10.71
N ASP A 53 -12.44 3.60 -10.74
CA ASP A 53 -12.52 4.36 -12.00
C ASP A 53 -11.12 4.50 -12.64
N GLU A 54 -11.10 4.77 -13.94
CA GLU A 54 -9.86 4.87 -14.71
C GLU A 54 -8.90 5.96 -14.25
N GLN A 55 -9.39 7.11 -13.74
CA GLN A 55 -8.53 8.19 -13.25
C GLN A 55 -7.85 7.78 -11.96
N PHE A 56 -8.58 7.12 -11.06
CA PHE A 56 -8.01 6.53 -9.86
C PHE A 56 -6.90 5.53 -10.22
N ARG A 57 -7.14 4.65 -11.19
CA ARG A 57 -6.13 3.65 -11.62
C ARG A 57 -4.88 4.31 -12.20
N VAL A 58 -5.03 5.36 -13.00
CA VAL A 58 -3.89 6.14 -13.53
C VAL A 58 -3.08 6.75 -12.39
N ALA A 59 -3.74 7.43 -11.44
CA ALA A 59 -3.06 8.05 -10.30
C ALA A 59 -2.28 7.04 -9.46
N VAL A 60 -2.84 5.84 -9.23
CA VAL A 60 -2.13 4.77 -8.52
C VAL A 60 -0.91 4.29 -9.31
N VAL A 61 -1.06 4.04 -10.62
CA VAL A 61 0.04 3.55 -11.46
C VAL A 61 1.16 4.59 -11.56
N GLU A 62 0.83 5.87 -11.72
CA GLU A 62 1.79 6.98 -11.80
C GLU A 62 2.57 7.16 -10.49
N ALA A 63 1.98 6.84 -9.34
CA ALA A 63 2.65 6.92 -8.05
C ALA A 63 3.62 5.75 -7.79
N LEU A 64 3.65 4.72 -8.65
CA LEU A 64 4.54 3.59 -8.47
C LEU A 64 5.98 3.96 -8.83
N LYS A 65 6.92 3.66 -7.92
CA LYS A 65 8.35 3.97 -8.08
C LYS A 65 8.96 3.62 -9.44
N PRO A 66 8.64 2.47 -10.10
CA PRO A 66 9.23 2.15 -11.39
C PRO A 66 8.67 2.95 -12.57
N VAL A 67 7.61 3.75 -12.38
CA VAL A 67 6.84 4.38 -13.45
C VAL A 67 7.23 5.85 -13.55
N ASP A 68 7.74 6.25 -14.73
CA ASP A 68 8.06 7.65 -15.02
C ASP A 68 6.86 8.42 -15.58
N ARG A 69 5.91 7.71 -16.21
CA ARG A 69 4.68 8.28 -16.75
C ARG A 69 3.57 7.24 -16.83
N ALA A 70 2.38 7.59 -16.36
CA ALA A 70 1.16 6.85 -16.69
C ALA A 70 0.39 7.55 -17.82
N PHE A 71 -0.22 6.77 -18.70
CA PHE A 71 -1.00 7.25 -19.83
C PHE A 71 -2.35 6.54 -19.86
N LEU A 72 -3.45 7.28 -19.77
CA LEU A 72 -4.78 6.71 -19.93
C LEU A 72 -5.01 6.30 -21.38
N SER A 73 -5.34 5.04 -21.60
CA SER A 73 -5.60 4.49 -22.92
C SER A 73 -6.75 5.22 -23.64
N ILE A 74 -6.49 5.65 -24.87
CA ILE A 74 -7.48 6.30 -25.76
C ILE A 74 -8.24 5.29 -26.63
N ASP A 75 -7.90 4.00 -26.53
CA ASP A 75 -8.44 2.92 -27.36
C ASP A 75 -9.90 2.61 -27.03
N GLN A 76 -10.70 2.29 -28.06
CA GLN A 76 -12.12 1.94 -27.94
C GLN A 76 -12.39 0.44 -28.06
N ASP A 77 -11.35 -0.35 -28.31
CA ASP A 77 -11.37 -1.81 -28.41
C ASP A 77 -10.48 -2.47 -27.33
N GLY A 78 -10.35 -3.80 -27.36
CA GLY A 78 -9.55 -4.53 -26.37
C GLY A 78 -8.02 -4.35 -26.48
N SER A 79 -7.52 -3.62 -27.48
CA SER A 79 -6.09 -3.40 -27.74
C SER A 79 -5.60 -2.06 -27.18
N VAL A 80 -4.29 -1.81 -27.22
CA VAL A 80 -3.69 -0.51 -26.92
C VAL A 80 -2.96 0.09 -28.13
N CYS A 81 -3.39 -0.26 -29.35
CA CYS A 81 -2.74 0.13 -30.60
C CYS A 81 -2.71 1.65 -30.80
N ALA A 82 -3.83 2.35 -30.59
CA ALA A 82 -3.91 3.79 -30.80
C ALA A 82 -3.07 4.54 -29.76
N SER A 83 -3.13 4.11 -28.50
CA SER A 83 -2.29 4.66 -27.42
C SER A 83 -0.80 4.42 -27.69
N LEU A 84 -0.42 3.22 -28.15
CA LEU A 84 0.97 2.91 -28.51
C LEU A 84 1.45 3.77 -29.68
N ALA A 85 0.67 3.88 -30.75
CA ALA A 85 1.04 4.68 -31.91
C ALA A 85 1.30 6.14 -31.50
N HIS A 86 0.44 6.69 -30.64
CA HIS A 86 0.60 8.04 -30.09
C HIS A 86 1.91 8.19 -29.30
N LEU A 87 2.15 7.31 -28.32
CA LEU A 87 3.34 7.39 -27.46
C LEU A 87 4.65 7.12 -28.21
N ILE A 88 4.65 6.19 -29.18
CA ILE A 88 5.81 5.92 -30.04
C ILE A 88 6.14 7.14 -30.90
N ALA A 89 5.14 7.76 -31.51
CA ALA A 89 5.32 8.98 -32.30
C ALA A 89 5.87 10.12 -31.43
N GLU A 90 5.31 10.31 -30.22
CA GLU A 90 5.79 11.30 -29.25
C GLU A 90 7.26 11.04 -28.85
N ALA A 91 7.60 9.80 -28.49
CA ALA A 91 8.95 9.40 -28.12
C ALA A 91 9.95 9.61 -29.25
N LYS A 92 9.61 9.23 -30.49
CA LYS A 92 10.45 9.43 -31.68
C LYS A 92 10.65 10.92 -31.97
N ALA A 93 9.59 11.72 -31.91
CA ALA A 93 9.64 13.16 -32.17
C ALA A 93 10.52 13.91 -31.16
N SER A 94 10.64 13.41 -29.92
CA SER A 94 11.51 14.00 -28.90
C SER A 94 13.01 13.91 -29.23
N GLY A 95 13.42 12.93 -30.05
CA GLY A 95 14.83 12.61 -30.32
C GLY A 95 15.64 12.15 -29.08
N LYS A 96 15.01 11.98 -27.92
CA LYS A 96 15.66 11.63 -26.64
C LYS A 96 16.08 10.17 -26.58
N TYR A 97 15.29 9.28 -27.17
CA TYR A 97 15.43 7.84 -26.98
C TYR A 97 16.12 7.16 -28.16
N SER A 98 17.15 6.36 -27.87
CA SER A 98 17.82 5.55 -28.90
C SER A 98 17.09 4.26 -29.25
N GLU A 99 16.25 3.77 -28.32
CA GLU A 99 15.50 2.54 -28.50
C GLU A 99 14.18 2.65 -27.74
N ILE A 100 13.12 2.09 -28.33
CA ILE A 100 11.81 1.93 -27.69
C ILE A 100 11.57 0.43 -27.59
N ILE A 101 11.19 -0.01 -26.39
CA ILE A 101 10.97 -1.40 -26.03
C ILE A 101 9.53 -1.51 -25.52
N PHE A 102 8.80 -2.52 -25.97
CA PHE A 102 7.51 -2.86 -25.41
C PHE A 102 7.65 -4.11 -24.54
N THR A 103 7.19 -4.00 -23.30
CA THR A 103 7.37 -5.06 -22.30
C THR A 103 6.02 -5.65 -21.92
N LYS A 104 5.98 -6.98 -21.77
CA LYS A 104 4.79 -7.73 -21.36
C LYS A 104 5.08 -8.67 -20.21
N GLY A 105 4.09 -8.80 -19.32
CA GLY A 105 4.11 -9.73 -18.22
C GLY A 105 4.10 -11.19 -18.68
N GLY A 106 4.38 -12.12 -17.76
CA GLY A 106 4.42 -13.56 -18.05
C GLY A 106 3.10 -14.23 -18.46
N ASP A 107 2.02 -13.47 -18.69
CA ASP A 107 0.69 -13.98 -19.03
C ASP A 107 0.33 -13.88 -20.52
N ARG A 108 1.11 -13.17 -21.34
CA ARG A 108 0.88 -13.00 -22.77
C ARG A 108 2.21 -12.89 -23.53
N PHE A 109 2.31 -13.60 -24.64
CA PHE A 109 3.46 -13.54 -25.54
C PHE A 109 3.18 -12.66 -26.76
N ALA A 110 4.22 -12.19 -27.44
CA ALA A 110 4.14 -11.34 -28.62
C ALA A 110 3.29 -11.94 -29.77
N SER A 111 3.07 -13.26 -29.78
CA SER A 111 2.18 -13.94 -30.74
C SER A 111 0.69 -13.76 -30.44
N GLU A 112 0.33 -13.30 -29.23
CA GLU A 112 -1.03 -13.32 -28.69
C GLU A 112 -1.60 -11.92 -28.47
N ILE A 113 -0.83 -10.87 -28.80
CA ILE A 113 -1.23 -9.48 -28.58
C ILE A 113 -1.62 -8.80 -29.90
N PRO A 114 -2.77 -8.07 -29.96
CA PRO A 114 -3.19 -7.35 -31.16
C PRO A 114 -2.16 -6.33 -31.67
N GLU A 115 -1.35 -5.78 -30.76
CA GLU A 115 -0.40 -4.70 -31.01
C GLU A 115 0.89 -5.17 -31.69
N ALA A 116 1.13 -6.48 -31.79
CA ALA A 116 2.40 -7.03 -32.27
C ALA A 116 2.75 -6.61 -33.70
N VAL A 117 1.73 -6.44 -34.56
CA VAL A 117 1.93 -5.99 -35.95
C VAL A 117 2.41 -4.54 -35.97
N LEU A 118 1.75 -3.66 -35.21
CA LEU A 118 2.12 -2.25 -35.08
C LEU A 118 3.54 -2.10 -34.50
N LEU A 119 3.84 -2.84 -33.44
CA LEU A 119 5.15 -2.78 -32.79
C LEU A 119 6.28 -3.16 -33.76
N ARG A 120 6.08 -4.22 -34.56
CA ARG A 120 7.03 -4.63 -35.59
C ARG A 120 7.19 -3.60 -36.71
N SER A 121 6.09 -3.00 -37.20
CA SER A 121 6.19 -1.97 -38.24
C SER A 121 6.88 -0.70 -37.75
N GLU A 122 6.78 -0.40 -36.46
CA GLU A 122 7.42 0.75 -35.83
C GLU A 122 8.88 0.49 -35.38
N GLY A 123 9.39 -0.74 -35.55
CA GLY A 123 10.73 -1.13 -35.12
C GLY A 123 10.90 -1.24 -33.60
N VAL A 124 9.80 -1.43 -32.86
CA VAL A 124 9.83 -1.55 -31.39
C VAL A 124 10.19 -2.98 -30.99
N ARG A 125 11.20 -3.12 -30.13
CA ARG A 125 11.62 -4.43 -29.60
C ARG A 125 10.59 -4.91 -28.58
N ILE A 126 10.14 -6.17 -28.70
CA ILE A 126 9.20 -6.77 -27.75
C ILE A 126 9.95 -7.67 -26.77
N VAL A 127 9.68 -7.52 -25.48
CA VAL A 127 10.17 -8.38 -24.41
C VAL A 127 8.99 -8.98 -23.66
N ASP A 128 8.88 -10.31 -23.68
CA ASP A 128 7.84 -11.07 -23.01
C ASP A 128 8.40 -11.84 -21.81
N GLY A 129 7.51 -12.42 -21.00
CA GLY A 129 7.90 -13.33 -19.93
C GLY A 129 8.37 -12.62 -18.66
N LEU A 130 8.02 -11.34 -18.48
CA LEU A 130 8.43 -10.60 -17.28
C LEU A 130 7.52 -10.94 -16.09
N GLY A 131 8.07 -11.62 -15.10
CA GLY A 131 7.42 -11.92 -13.83
C GLY A 131 6.59 -13.20 -13.82
N ALA A 132 6.36 -13.72 -12.61
CA ALA A 132 5.66 -14.98 -12.39
C ALA A 132 4.15 -14.75 -12.15
N LYS A 133 3.31 -15.61 -12.75
CA LYS A 133 1.85 -15.56 -12.57
C LYS A 133 1.42 -16.15 -11.22
N THR A 134 1.77 -15.47 -10.13
CA THR A 134 1.47 -15.90 -8.76
C THR A 134 0.13 -15.36 -8.24
N HIS A 135 -0.38 -14.28 -8.84
CA HIS A 135 -1.58 -13.58 -8.38
C HIS A 135 -2.47 -13.16 -9.55
N ASN A 136 -3.79 -13.18 -9.37
CA ASN A 136 -4.74 -12.62 -10.34
C ASN A 136 -5.75 -11.69 -9.64
N SER A 137 -6.09 -10.59 -10.33
CA SER A 137 -7.06 -9.59 -9.84
C SER A 137 -8.47 -10.15 -9.64
N SER A 138 -8.86 -11.21 -10.37
CA SER A 138 -10.22 -11.76 -10.35
C SER A 138 -10.55 -12.43 -9.03
N ASP A 139 -9.59 -13.14 -8.43
CA ASP A 139 -9.75 -13.79 -7.12
C ASP A 139 -9.82 -12.77 -5.98
N MET A 140 -9.13 -11.63 -6.12
CA MET A 140 -9.20 -10.52 -5.16
C MET A 140 -10.59 -9.89 -5.14
N ILE A 141 -11.18 -9.62 -6.32
CA ILE A 141 -12.51 -9.00 -6.41
C ILE A 141 -13.60 -9.95 -5.90
N LYS A 142 -13.49 -11.26 -6.19
CA LYS A 142 -14.45 -12.26 -5.68
C LYS A 142 -14.50 -12.32 -4.14
N ARG A 143 -13.36 -12.10 -3.48
CA ARG A 143 -13.28 -12.06 -2.00
C ARG A 143 -13.90 -10.81 -1.38
N VAL A 144 -13.90 -9.68 -2.11
CA VAL A 144 -14.45 -8.41 -1.60
C VAL A 144 -15.97 -8.33 -1.76
N GLN A 145 -16.56 -9.07 -2.71
CA GLN A 145 -18.00 -9.00 -3.02
C GLN A 145 -18.89 -9.97 -2.22
N SER A 146 -18.35 -10.79 -1.31
CA SER A 146 -19.18 -11.68 -0.49
C SER A 146 -19.85 -10.91 0.65
N LYS A 147 -21.17 -10.70 0.54
CA LYS A 147 -22.04 -10.25 1.66
C LYS A 147 -22.00 -11.17 2.89
N ALA A 148 -21.45 -12.37 2.74
CA ALA A 148 -21.24 -13.31 3.83
C ALA A 148 -20.20 -12.80 4.84
N ASP A 149 -19.19 -12.06 4.39
CA ASP A 149 -18.03 -11.69 5.23
C ASP A 149 -18.38 -10.53 6.18
N GLU A 150 -19.21 -9.59 5.74
CA GLU A 150 -19.67 -8.44 6.55
C GLU A 150 -20.62 -8.89 7.67
N ALA A 151 -21.58 -9.77 7.33
CA ALA A 151 -22.50 -10.37 8.30
C ALA A 151 -21.79 -11.35 9.28
N ASP A 152 -20.76 -12.05 8.82
CA ASP A 152 -19.93 -12.93 9.65
C ASP A 152 -19.02 -12.12 10.59
N LEU A 153 -18.48 -10.99 10.12
CA LEU A 153 -17.68 -10.08 10.95
C LEU A 153 -18.52 -9.43 12.06
N ASP A 154 -19.71 -8.91 11.74
CA ASP A 154 -20.61 -8.33 12.74
C ASP A 154 -21.06 -9.37 13.78
N LYS A 155 -21.33 -10.60 13.32
CA LYS A 155 -21.68 -11.72 14.20
C LYS A 155 -20.50 -12.13 15.09
N LYS A 156 -19.28 -12.14 14.57
CA LYS A 156 -18.06 -12.42 15.33
C LYS A 156 -17.75 -11.31 16.34
N LEU A 157 -17.91 -10.04 15.95
CA LEU A 157 -17.75 -8.87 16.84
C LEU A 157 -18.78 -8.88 17.96
N ALA A 158 -20.04 -9.21 17.67
CA ALA A 158 -21.10 -9.33 18.67
C ALA A 158 -20.93 -10.53 19.60
N ALA A 159 -20.26 -11.60 19.13
CA ALA A 159 -19.93 -12.80 19.89
C ALA A 159 -18.61 -12.69 20.67
N LEU A 160 -17.87 -11.57 20.54
CA LEU A 160 -16.71 -11.34 21.40
C LEU A 160 -17.19 -11.22 22.86
N PRO A 161 -16.56 -11.96 23.79
CA PRO A 161 -16.94 -11.92 25.19
C PRO A 161 -16.81 -10.48 25.73
N LYS A 162 -17.88 -9.99 26.36
CA LYS A 162 -17.96 -8.61 26.88
C LYS A 162 -17.27 -8.43 28.23
N ASP A 163 -16.97 -9.52 28.93
CA ASP A 163 -16.08 -9.58 30.08
C ASP A 163 -14.91 -10.52 29.76
N ILE A 164 -13.69 -9.96 29.67
CA ILE A 164 -12.47 -10.71 29.33
C ILE A 164 -11.52 -10.67 30.54
N THR A 165 -11.77 -11.54 31.51
CA THR A 165 -10.82 -11.86 32.58
C THR A 165 -10.56 -13.36 32.56
N ASP A 166 -9.86 -13.84 31.54
CA ASP A 166 -9.39 -15.23 31.53
C ASP A 166 -8.18 -15.40 30.59
N GLY A 167 -6.97 -15.46 31.16
CA GLY A 167 -5.75 -16.07 30.59
C GLY A 167 -5.16 -15.57 29.25
N ARG A 168 -5.79 -14.64 28.50
CA ARG A 168 -5.36 -14.25 27.14
C ARG A 168 -4.27 -13.19 27.07
N TYR A 169 -3.99 -12.50 28.17
CA TYR A 169 -3.03 -11.40 28.21
C TYR A 169 -2.00 -11.68 29.28
N LEU A 170 -0.72 -11.57 28.92
CA LEU A 170 0.41 -11.74 29.83
C LEU A 170 0.41 -10.64 30.90
N GLU A 171 -0.04 -9.44 30.55
CA GLU A 171 -0.13 -8.29 31.44
C GLU A 171 -1.29 -7.37 31.03
N VAL A 172 -1.92 -6.72 32.01
CA VAL A 172 -2.89 -5.63 31.79
C VAL A 172 -2.45 -4.42 32.60
N GLY A 173 -2.30 -3.27 31.93
CA GLY A 173 -1.89 -2.03 32.58
C GLY A 173 -2.85 -0.89 32.34
N ASN A 174 -3.39 -0.33 33.41
CA ASN A 174 -4.22 0.87 33.37
C ASN A 174 -3.33 2.12 33.30
N ARG A 175 -3.73 3.10 32.50
CA ARG A 175 -3.05 4.38 32.31
C ARG A 175 -4.08 5.52 32.28
N PRO A 176 -3.68 6.77 32.56
CA PRO A 176 -4.60 7.91 32.50
C PRO A 176 -5.26 8.09 31.12
N TRP A 177 -4.59 7.69 30.04
CA TRP A 177 -5.11 7.75 28.67
C TRP A 177 -6.00 6.55 28.29
N GLY A 178 -6.07 5.50 29.11
CA GLY A 178 -6.79 4.26 28.79
C GLY A 178 -6.13 3.01 29.36
N VAL A 179 -6.05 1.95 28.59
CA VAL A 179 -5.53 0.65 29.05
C VAL A 179 -4.73 -0.03 27.94
N TYR A 180 -3.67 -0.75 28.31
CA TYR A 180 -3.01 -1.70 27.41
C TYR A 180 -3.06 -3.12 27.95
N TYR A 181 -2.89 -4.06 27.01
CA TYR A 181 -2.82 -5.47 27.26
C TYR A 181 -1.61 -6.02 26.52
N VAL A 182 -0.71 -6.72 27.21
CA VAL A 182 0.41 -7.45 26.58
C VAL A 182 -0.13 -8.81 26.15
N MET A 183 -0.05 -9.09 24.85
CA MET A 183 -0.48 -10.36 24.26
C MET A 183 0.68 -11.34 24.14
N GLU A 184 1.87 -10.83 23.80
CA GLU A 184 3.08 -11.63 23.67
C GLU A 184 4.31 -10.82 24.06
N ASP A 185 5.26 -11.49 24.71
CA ASP A 185 6.54 -10.91 25.14
C ASP A 185 7.66 -11.93 24.84
N SER A 186 8.53 -11.57 23.90
CA SER A 186 9.57 -12.43 23.32
C SER A 186 10.90 -11.67 23.27
N PRO A 187 12.06 -12.34 23.24
CA PRO A 187 13.37 -11.64 23.27
C PRO A 187 13.58 -10.59 22.17
N LEU A 188 12.90 -10.70 21.03
CA LEU A 188 13.07 -9.80 19.88
C LEU A 188 11.84 -8.96 19.54
N TYR A 189 10.68 -9.26 20.15
CA TYR A 189 9.45 -8.54 19.87
C TYR A 189 8.45 -8.61 21.02
N LYS A 190 7.53 -7.63 21.06
CA LYS A 190 6.43 -7.57 22.02
C LYS A 190 5.17 -7.10 21.30
N VAL A 191 4.04 -7.74 21.61
CA VAL A 191 2.75 -7.41 20.99
C VAL A 191 1.78 -6.91 22.05
N LYS A 192 1.22 -5.72 21.83
CA LYS A 192 0.25 -5.09 22.74
C LYS A 192 -1.04 -4.72 22.04
N LYS A 193 -2.14 -4.74 22.78
CA LYS A 193 -3.39 -4.07 22.42
C LYS A 193 -3.50 -2.81 23.27
N LEU A 194 -3.69 -1.64 22.65
CA LEU A 194 -3.97 -0.40 23.37
C LEU A 194 -5.42 0.00 23.12
N VAL A 195 -6.09 0.46 24.17
CA VAL A 195 -7.41 1.10 24.13
C VAL A 195 -7.25 2.50 24.68
N VAL A 196 -7.36 3.51 23.82
CA VAL A 196 -7.20 4.92 24.16
C VAL A 196 -8.58 5.56 24.27
N ASN A 197 -8.84 6.20 25.41
CA ASN A 197 -10.12 6.85 25.68
C ASN A 197 -10.35 8.05 24.74
N PRO A 198 -11.61 8.40 24.42
CA PRO A 198 -11.93 9.59 23.65
C PRO A 198 -11.25 10.84 24.23
N GLY A 199 -10.68 11.68 23.37
CA GLY A 199 -10.01 12.92 23.75
C GLY A 199 -8.67 12.76 24.47
N HIS A 200 -8.17 11.54 24.65
CA HIS A 200 -6.90 11.28 25.32
C HIS A 200 -5.77 11.00 24.31
N ARG A 201 -4.53 11.20 24.76
CA ARG A 201 -3.32 10.92 23.99
C ARG A 201 -2.23 10.32 24.89
N LEU A 202 -1.32 9.60 24.26
CA LEU A 202 -0.09 9.13 24.88
C LEU A 202 0.92 10.27 24.99
N SER A 203 1.98 10.05 25.77
CA SER A 203 3.12 10.97 25.81
C SER A 203 3.77 11.06 24.43
N LEU A 204 4.35 12.21 24.10
CA LEU A 204 5.29 12.31 22.99
C LEU A 204 6.57 11.60 23.41
N GLN A 205 6.96 10.58 22.67
CA GLN A 205 8.03 9.68 23.09
C GLN A 205 8.89 9.21 21.91
N SER A 206 10.06 8.63 22.22
CA SER A 206 10.91 7.92 21.27
C SER A 206 11.51 6.68 21.93
N HIS A 207 12.05 5.78 21.12
CA HIS A 207 12.73 4.56 21.56
C HIS A 207 14.10 4.44 20.92
N GLU A 208 15.09 4.03 21.69
CA GLU A 208 16.47 3.88 21.20
C GLU A 208 16.73 2.48 20.65
N HIS A 209 16.03 1.44 21.12
CA HIS A 209 16.38 0.06 20.80
C HIS A 209 15.32 -0.72 20.01
N ARG A 210 14.17 -0.09 19.70
CA ARG A 210 13.09 -0.73 18.94
C ARG A 210 12.44 0.20 17.92
N SER A 211 11.85 -0.42 16.92
CA SER A 211 10.82 0.16 16.07
C SER A 211 9.45 -0.37 16.48
N GLU A 212 8.38 0.30 16.06
CA GLU A 212 7.02 -0.15 16.31
C GLU A 212 6.19 -0.16 15.03
N HIS A 213 5.21 -1.05 14.97
CA HIS A 213 4.18 -1.05 13.95
C HIS A 213 2.82 -1.06 14.62
N TRP A 214 2.00 -0.06 14.34
CA TRP A 214 0.66 0.05 14.87
C TRP A 214 -0.36 -0.28 13.79
N VAL A 215 -1.39 -1.05 14.12
CA VAL A 215 -2.54 -1.30 13.25
C VAL A 215 -3.80 -0.85 13.98
N VAL A 216 -4.61 0.00 13.35
CA VAL A 216 -5.88 0.43 13.92
C VAL A 216 -6.89 -0.70 13.79
N VAL A 217 -7.45 -1.12 14.93
CA VAL A 217 -8.51 -2.14 14.98
C VAL A 217 -9.89 -1.49 14.91
N SER A 218 -10.08 -0.38 15.63
CA SER A 218 -11.35 0.35 15.68
C SER A 218 -11.12 1.81 16.11
N GLY A 219 -11.97 2.73 15.65
CA GLY A 219 -11.80 4.17 15.85
C GLY A 219 -10.87 4.80 14.81
N VAL A 220 -10.41 6.02 15.09
CA VAL A 220 -9.49 6.78 14.21
C VAL A 220 -8.29 7.22 15.03
N ALA A 221 -7.09 6.79 14.63
CA ALA A 221 -5.85 7.16 15.30
C ALA A 221 -5.29 8.44 14.68
N THR A 222 -5.00 9.44 15.50
CA THR A 222 -4.22 10.61 15.10
C THR A 222 -2.80 10.41 15.59
N VAL A 223 -1.86 10.26 14.65
CA VAL A 223 -0.45 10.00 14.94
C VAL A 223 0.38 11.22 14.56
N ASP A 224 1.13 11.73 15.52
CA ASP A 224 2.21 12.69 15.30
C ASP A 224 3.51 11.88 15.17
N LEU A 225 4.20 11.99 14.04
CA LEU A 225 5.47 11.31 13.76
C LEU A 225 6.48 12.32 13.21
N ARG A 226 7.67 12.37 13.84
CA ARG A 226 8.72 13.35 13.51
C ARG A 226 10.08 12.66 13.41
N HIS A 227 10.85 13.07 12.41
CA HIS A 227 12.21 12.60 12.24
C HIS A 227 13.13 13.18 13.35
N PRO A 228 14.09 12.40 13.88
CA PRO A 228 14.92 12.85 15.00
C PRO A 228 15.85 14.03 14.71
N ASP A 229 16.11 14.36 13.44
CA ASP A 229 16.94 15.52 13.07
C ASP A 229 16.21 16.87 13.09
N PHE A 230 14.88 16.87 13.32
CA PHE A 230 14.01 18.07 13.29
C PHE A 230 14.08 18.90 11.99
N MET A 231 14.76 18.41 10.95
CA MET A 231 14.87 19.07 9.64
C MET A 231 13.76 18.64 8.69
N HIS A 232 13.10 17.52 9.00
CA HIS A 232 11.94 17.02 8.27
C HIS A 232 10.64 17.52 8.90
N THR A 233 9.64 17.80 8.07
CA THR A 233 8.34 18.32 8.49
C THR A 233 7.61 17.35 9.42
N GLU A 234 6.95 17.89 10.44
CA GLU A 234 6.01 17.14 11.30
C GLU A 234 4.92 16.51 10.44
N GLN A 235 4.66 15.21 10.60
CA GLN A 235 3.58 14.52 9.89
C GLN A 235 2.49 14.11 10.88
N LEU A 236 1.52 15.00 11.07
CA LEU A 236 0.27 14.64 11.74
C LEU A 236 -0.63 13.90 10.75
N ARG A 237 -0.88 12.62 11.01
CA ARG A 237 -1.63 11.74 10.09
C ARG A 237 -2.75 11.02 10.82
N MET A 238 -3.87 10.84 10.14
CA MET A 238 -5.00 10.07 10.62
C MET A 238 -4.97 8.68 9.98
N PHE A 239 -5.25 7.66 10.78
CA PHE A 239 -5.32 6.27 10.36
C PHE A 239 -6.68 5.67 10.75
N HIS A 240 -7.30 5.00 9.79
CA HIS A 240 -8.60 4.34 9.89
C HIS A 240 -8.45 2.85 10.21
N PRO A 241 -9.52 2.13 10.58
CA PRO A 241 -9.45 0.70 10.83
C PRO A 241 -8.79 -0.07 9.67
N ASN A 242 -7.93 -1.02 10.02
CA ASN A 242 -7.08 -1.81 9.13
C ASN A 242 -5.92 -1.05 8.45
N GLU A 243 -5.74 0.24 8.71
CA GLU A 243 -4.54 0.98 8.32
C GLU A 243 -3.45 0.86 9.39
N GLY A 244 -2.20 0.96 8.95
CA GLY A 244 -1.03 0.81 9.81
C GLY A 244 -0.06 1.98 9.75
N CYS A 245 0.64 2.21 10.85
CA CYS A 245 1.69 3.21 10.99
C CYS A 245 2.98 2.53 11.47
N HIS A 246 4.06 2.64 10.69
CA HIS A 246 5.38 2.21 11.12
C HIS A 246 6.11 3.38 11.78
N ILE A 247 6.61 3.14 12.99
CA ILE A 247 7.38 4.07 13.81
C ILE A 247 8.84 3.59 13.79
N PRO A 248 9.72 4.22 13.00
CA PRO A 248 11.12 3.80 12.99
C PRO A 248 11.81 4.13 14.31
N GLN A 249 12.86 3.37 14.63
CA GLN A 249 13.71 3.60 15.79
C GLN A 249 14.22 5.05 15.83
N GLY A 250 14.30 5.62 17.03
CA GLY A 250 14.73 7.00 17.27
C GLY A 250 13.71 8.09 16.90
N HIS A 251 12.61 7.78 16.20
CA HIS A 251 11.63 8.79 15.82
C HIS A 251 10.76 9.22 17.01
N LEU A 252 10.47 10.52 17.07
CA LEU A 252 9.50 11.06 18.02
C LEU A 252 8.10 10.75 17.50
N HIS A 253 7.26 10.19 18.36
CA HIS A 253 5.93 9.81 17.98
C HIS A 253 4.92 9.95 19.14
N ARG A 254 3.66 10.16 18.80
CA ARG A 254 2.54 10.25 19.75
C ARG A 254 1.26 9.74 19.12
N LEU A 255 0.55 8.88 19.86
CA LEU A 255 -0.80 8.43 19.52
C LEU A 255 -1.85 9.28 20.25
N ALA A 256 -2.84 9.77 19.51
CA ALA A 256 -3.98 10.49 20.06
C ALA A 256 -5.30 9.92 19.54
N ASN A 257 -6.31 9.87 20.41
CA ASN A 257 -7.70 9.61 20.04
C ASN A 257 -8.48 10.93 20.06
N THR A 258 -8.61 11.56 18.89
CA THR A 258 -9.41 12.78 18.72
C THR A 258 -10.88 12.49 18.41
N GLY A 259 -11.28 11.22 18.38
CA GLY A 259 -12.65 10.79 18.13
C GLY A 259 -13.53 10.80 19.37
N SER A 260 -14.82 10.51 19.18
CA SER A 260 -15.83 10.45 20.24
C SER A 260 -15.99 9.06 20.88
N GLY A 261 -15.46 8.01 20.24
CA GLY A 261 -15.45 6.63 20.72
C GLY A 261 -14.05 6.12 21.09
N PRO A 262 -13.92 4.97 21.77
CA PRO A 262 -12.62 4.39 22.10
C PRO A 262 -11.84 4.05 20.83
N LEU A 263 -10.55 4.37 20.84
CA LEU A 263 -9.59 3.97 19.81
C LEU A 263 -8.93 2.67 20.26
N VAL A 264 -8.91 1.66 19.40
CA VAL A 264 -8.24 0.39 19.65
C VAL A 264 -7.16 0.18 18.60
N ILE A 265 -5.93 -0.03 19.04
CA ILE A 265 -4.82 -0.41 18.15
C ILE A 265 -4.16 -1.69 18.65
N VAL A 266 -3.53 -2.42 17.72
CA VAL A 266 -2.52 -3.43 18.03
C VAL A 266 -1.16 -2.84 17.69
N GLU A 267 -0.24 -2.92 18.63
CA GLU A 267 1.15 -2.47 18.51
C GLU A 267 2.07 -3.69 18.52
N VAL A 268 2.96 -3.76 17.54
CA VAL A 268 4.06 -4.71 17.49
C VAL A 268 5.36 -3.93 17.65
N GLN A 269 6.07 -4.17 18.75
CA GLN A 269 7.39 -3.62 19.03
C GLN A 269 8.44 -4.64 18.57
N CYS A 270 9.43 -4.22 17.78
CA CYS A 270 10.50 -5.07 17.27
C CYS A 270 11.87 -4.46 17.55
N GLY A 271 12.79 -5.23 18.13
CA GLY A 271 14.13 -4.73 18.46
C GLY A 271 14.88 -5.67 19.39
N THR A 272 16.15 -5.37 19.64
CA THR A 272 16.97 -6.12 20.61
C THR A 272 16.52 -5.91 22.05
N TYR A 273 15.66 -4.92 22.29
CA TYR A 273 15.12 -4.60 23.61
C TYR A 273 13.73 -3.95 23.51
N THR A 274 12.75 -4.43 24.30
CA THR A 274 11.34 -3.95 24.29
C THR A 274 10.84 -3.56 25.68
N GLY A 275 11.77 -3.20 26.58
CA GLY A 275 11.47 -2.71 27.93
C GLY A 275 10.79 -1.33 27.93
N GLU A 276 10.05 -1.02 28.99
CA GLU A 276 9.39 0.29 29.17
C GLU A 276 10.37 1.42 29.54
N ASP A 277 11.59 1.07 29.95
CA ASP A 277 12.71 1.95 30.24
C ASP A 277 13.45 2.45 28.98
N ASP A 278 13.21 1.84 27.82
CA ASP A 278 13.60 2.39 26.50
C ASP A 278 12.72 3.58 26.08
N ILE A 279 11.70 3.92 26.87
CA ILE A 279 10.79 5.02 26.56
C ILE A 279 11.38 6.34 27.06
N ARG A 280 11.84 7.17 26.13
CA ARG A 280 12.18 8.57 26.42
C ARG A 280 10.97 9.46 26.15
N ARG A 281 10.48 10.17 27.18
CA ARG A 281 9.33 11.09 27.10
C ARG A 281 9.79 12.52 26.90
N TYR A 282 9.10 13.26 26.03
CA TYR A 282 9.40 14.65 25.70
C TYR A 282 8.27 15.61 26.11
N ASP A 283 7.02 15.15 26.04
CA ASP A 283 5.85 15.90 26.46
C ASP A 283 4.80 14.90 27.00
N ASP A 284 4.42 15.06 28.26
CA ASP A 284 3.48 14.18 28.95
C ASP A 284 2.44 14.98 29.74
N ASP A 285 1.16 14.77 29.40
CA ASP A 285 0.03 15.43 30.05
C ASP A 285 -0.17 14.96 31.50
N PHE A 286 0.54 13.92 31.93
CA PHE A 286 0.32 13.21 33.18
C PHE A 286 1.53 13.21 34.13
N GLY A 287 2.58 13.99 33.82
CA GLY A 287 3.73 14.21 34.70
C GLY A 287 4.62 12.99 34.95
N ARG A 288 4.56 11.97 34.10
CA ARG A 288 5.46 10.80 34.15
C ARG A 288 6.79 11.18 33.52
N LYS A 289 7.88 10.86 34.23
CA LYS A 289 9.24 11.10 33.73
C LYS A 289 9.68 10.02 32.75
#